data_AF-A0A3D1H9T6-F1
#
_entry.id   AF-A0A3D1H9T6-F1
#
_cell.length_a   1.000
_cell.length_b   1.000
_cell.length_c   1.000
_cell.angle_alpha   90.00
_cell.angle_beta   90.00
_cell.angle_gamma   90.00
#
_symmetry.space_group_name_H-M   'P 1'
#
loop_
_entity.id
_entity.type
_entity.pdbx_description
1 polymer ?
#
loop_
_entity_poly.entity_id
_entity_poly.type
_entity_poly.pdbx_seq_one_letter_code
_entity_poly.pdbx_strand_id
1 'polypeptide(L)'
;MKEYKFYGWENADCPSVSPIFSGNPRELYDALSDIWCAETCAPRLRGNWSRENKTLGQCSITAFLAQDIYGGKVFGIERKDGNFHCYNVVGERVFDLTSEQFGDEKLIYE
;
A
#
# COMPACT_ATOMS: atom_id res chain seq x y z
N MET A 1 -1.19 -15.38 15.33
CA MET A 1 -1.42 -14.79 13.99
C MET A 1 -0.64 -13.49 13.95
N LYS A 2 0.04 -13.17 12.85
CA LYS A 2 0.78 -11.91 12.72
C LYS A 2 -0.23 -10.79 12.42
N GLU A 3 -0.22 -9.72 13.20
CA GLU A 3 -1.01 -8.52 12.93
C GLU A 3 -0.23 -7.60 11.99
N TYR A 4 -0.94 -7.02 11.02
CA TYR A 4 -0.38 -6.10 10.04
C TYR A 4 -0.97 -4.70 10.25
N LYS A 5 -0.19 -3.67 9.90
CA LYS A 5 -0.53 -2.27 10.16
C LYS A 5 -1.16 -1.55 8.97
N PHE A 6 -1.61 -2.32 7.98
CA PHE A 6 -2.12 -1.80 6.74
C PHE A 6 -3.62 -2.15 6.63
N TYR A 7 -4.42 -1.29 6.01
CA TYR A 7 -5.88 -1.46 5.96
C TYR A 7 -6.28 -2.70 5.14
N GLY A 8 -7.25 -3.45 5.64
CA GLY A 8 -7.80 -4.62 4.96
C GLY A 8 -6.92 -5.87 5.04
N TRP A 9 -5.89 -5.87 5.89
CA TRP A 9 -4.94 -6.97 6.02
C TRP A 9 -5.59 -8.32 6.41
N GLU A 10 -6.73 -8.29 7.08
CA GLU A 10 -7.48 -9.49 7.47
C GLU A 10 -7.92 -10.30 6.25
N ASN A 11 -8.33 -9.59 5.18
CA ASN A 11 -8.84 -10.16 3.93
C ASN A 11 -7.85 -10.07 2.77
N ALA A 12 -6.62 -9.62 3.02
CA ALA A 12 -5.58 -9.43 2.03
C ALA A 12 -4.85 -10.76 1.73
N ASP A 13 -5.59 -11.72 1.18
CA ASP A 13 -5.18 -13.11 0.96
C ASP A 13 -5.29 -13.57 -0.50
N CYS A 14 -5.51 -12.63 -1.44
CA CYS A 14 -5.64 -12.99 -2.85
C CYS A 14 -4.34 -13.59 -3.41
N PRO A 15 -4.45 -14.63 -4.27
CA PRO A 15 -3.30 -15.19 -4.95
C PRO A 15 -2.78 -14.23 -6.02
N SER A 16 -1.47 -14.30 -6.29
CA SER A 16 -0.86 -13.61 -7.42
C SER A 16 -1.39 -14.15 -8.75
N VAL A 17 -1.60 -13.25 -9.71
CA VAL A 17 -1.93 -13.55 -11.10
C VAL A 17 -0.73 -13.36 -12.04
N SER A 18 0.45 -13.06 -11.49
CA SER A 18 1.65 -12.65 -12.22
C SER A 18 2.90 -13.36 -11.69
N PRO A 19 3.90 -13.67 -12.55
CA PRO A 19 5.14 -14.30 -12.11
C PRO A 19 6.09 -13.35 -11.35
N ILE A 20 5.75 -12.05 -11.22
CA ILE A 20 6.58 -11.04 -10.55
C ILE A 20 6.82 -11.39 -9.08
N PHE A 21 5.78 -11.86 -8.40
CA PHE A 21 5.80 -12.20 -6.98
C PHE A 21 4.75 -13.28 -6.71
N SER A 22 5.09 -14.33 -5.95
CA SER A 22 4.21 -15.47 -5.70
C SER A 22 3.41 -15.38 -4.39
N GLY A 23 3.81 -14.52 -3.46
CA GLY A 23 3.14 -14.36 -2.17
C GLY A 23 1.85 -13.53 -2.25
N ASN A 24 1.01 -13.64 -1.22
CA ASN A 24 -0.20 -12.82 -1.05
C ASN A 24 0.16 -11.38 -0.60
N PRO A 25 -0.80 -10.43 -0.55
CA PRO A 25 -0.49 -9.04 -0.23
C PRO A 25 0.16 -8.81 1.16
N ARG A 26 -0.09 -9.68 2.15
CA ARG A 26 0.58 -9.61 3.46
C ARG A 26 2.06 -9.96 3.34
N GLU A 27 2.39 -10.98 2.55
CA GLU A 27 3.77 -11.36 2.26
C GLU A 27 4.47 -10.30 1.40
N LEU A 28 3.74 -9.63 0.50
CA LEU A 28 4.27 -8.49 -0.25
C LEU A 28 4.57 -7.30 0.68
N TYR A 29 3.69 -6.99 1.64
CA TYR A 29 3.96 -5.96 2.64
C TYR A 29 5.23 -6.26 3.45
N ASP A 30 5.45 -7.53 3.80
CA ASP A 30 6.67 -7.95 4.50
C ASP A 30 7.91 -7.73 3.64
N ALA A 31 7.89 -8.16 2.38
CA ALA A 31 8.99 -7.94 1.45
C ALA A 31 9.27 -6.45 1.20
N LEU A 32 8.22 -5.64 1.01
CA LEU A 32 8.33 -4.21 0.76
C LEU A 32 8.77 -3.42 2.00
N SER A 33 8.50 -3.94 3.21
CA SER A 33 8.92 -3.30 4.47
C SER A 33 10.44 -3.13 4.59
N ASP A 34 11.21 -4.01 3.96
CA ASP A 34 12.67 -3.94 3.92
C ASP A 34 13.21 -3.15 2.71
N ILE A 35 12.35 -2.83 1.74
CA ILE A 35 12.71 -2.16 0.49
C ILE A 35 12.34 -0.67 0.52
N TRP A 36 11.21 -0.32 1.14
CA TRP A 36 10.78 1.08 1.22
C TRP A 36 11.82 1.93 1.92
N CYS A 37 12.27 2.95 1.20
CA CYS A 37 13.29 3.88 1.66
C CYS A 37 12.99 5.29 1.14
N ALA A 38 13.80 6.26 1.57
CA ALA A 38 13.70 7.63 1.10
C ALA A 38 13.85 7.74 -0.44
N GLU A 39 14.61 6.86 -1.08
CA GLU A 39 14.82 6.91 -2.54
C GLU A 39 13.57 6.50 -3.33
N THR A 40 12.83 5.49 -2.86
CA THR A 40 11.57 5.05 -3.47
C THR A 40 10.37 5.94 -3.10
N CYS A 41 10.49 6.71 -2.01
CA CYS A 41 9.48 7.68 -1.60
C CYS A 41 9.29 8.78 -2.66
N ALA A 42 8.04 9.19 -2.88
CA ALA A 42 7.69 10.31 -3.74
C ALA A 42 8.57 11.54 -3.44
N PRO A 43 9.23 12.17 -4.45
CA PRO A 43 10.22 13.22 -4.22
C PRO A 43 9.73 14.38 -3.34
N ARG A 44 8.45 14.74 -3.44
CA ARG A 44 7.82 15.80 -2.63
C ARG A 44 7.69 15.47 -1.14
N LEU A 45 7.68 14.18 -0.77
CA LEU A 45 7.55 13.69 0.60
C LEU A 45 8.86 13.12 1.17
N ARG A 46 9.89 12.95 0.34
CA ARG A 46 11.17 12.35 0.70
C ARG A 46 11.82 12.97 1.95
N GLY A 47 11.75 14.29 2.10
CA GLY A 47 12.30 14.99 3.27
C GLY A 47 11.61 14.65 4.60
N ASN A 48 10.40 14.10 4.55
CA ASN A 48 9.62 13.70 5.72
C ASN A 48 9.59 12.18 5.94
N TRP A 49 10.24 11.41 5.05
CA TRP A 49 10.28 9.95 5.18
C TRP A 49 11.18 9.54 6.34
N SER A 50 10.75 8.54 7.11
CA SER A 50 11.56 7.95 8.17
C SER A 50 11.34 6.44 8.25
N ARG A 51 12.20 5.71 8.97
CA ARG A 51 12.05 4.26 9.17
C ARG A 51 10.79 3.91 9.96
N GLU A 52 10.38 4.80 10.87
CA GLU A 52 9.16 4.69 11.67
C GLU A 52 7.91 4.92 10.82
N ASN A 53 7.99 5.74 9.77
CA ASN A 53 6.93 5.95 8.77
C ASN A 53 7.40 5.53 7.36
N LYS A 54 7.78 4.26 7.23
CA LYS A 54 8.35 3.68 6.00
C LYS A 54 7.40 3.76 4.79
N THR A 55 6.09 3.77 5.03
CA THR A 55 5.05 3.79 3.98
C THR A 55 4.79 5.19 3.41
N LEU A 56 5.32 6.24 4.03
CA LEU A 56 5.09 7.62 3.58
C LEU A 56 5.55 7.80 2.13
N GLY A 57 4.63 8.29 1.28
CA GLY A 57 4.93 8.58 -0.12
C GLY A 57 5.20 7.36 -0.99
N GLN A 58 4.83 6.16 -0.53
CA GLN A 58 4.95 4.91 -1.30
C GLN A 58 3.63 4.51 -1.99
N CYS A 59 2.53 5.24 -1.76
CA CYS A 59 1.17 4.78 -2.10
C CYS A 59 0.96 4.46 -3.58
N SER A 60 1.23 5.41 -4.49
CA SER A 60 0.98 5.21 -5.92
C SER A 60 1.77 4.04 -6.48
N ILE A 61 3.09 4.01 -6.28
CA ILE A 61 3.94 2.94 -6.81
C ILE A 61 3.55 1.57 -6.24
N THR A 62 3.17 1.53 -4.96
CA THR A 62 2.77 0.28 -4.29
C THR A 62 1.42 -0.21 -4.77
N ALA A 63 0.45 0.69 -4.97
CA ALA A 63 -0.88 0.33 -5.47
C ALA A 63 -0.81 -0.23 -6.90
N PHE A 64 -0.01 0.38 -7.78
CA PHE A 64 0.21 -0.13 -9.14
C PHE A 64 1.00 -1.43 -9.15
N LEU A 65 2.03 -1.59 -8.32
CA LEU A 65 2.73 -2.86 -8.18
C LEU A 65 1.78 -3.98 -7.70
N ALA A 66 0.92 -3.69 -6.73
CA ALA A 66 -0.09 -4.62 -6.27
C ALA A 66 -1.11 -4.95 -7.38
N GLN A 67 -1.46 -3.99 -8.23
CA GLN A 67 -2.28 -4.23 -9.40
C GLN A 67 -1.59 -5.16 -10.41
N ASP A 68 -0.29 -4.97 -10.68
CA ASP A 68 0.47 -5.83 -11.59
C ASP A 68 0.61 -7.26 -11.06
N ILE A 69 0.69 -7.43 -9.73
CA ILE A 69 0.85 -8.73 -9.08
C ILE A 69 -0.50 -9.45 -8.92
N TYR A 70 -1.53 -8.77 -8.44
CA TYR A 70 -2.81 -9.37 -8.03
C TYR A 70 -3.98 -9.04 -8.96
N GLY A 71 -3.78 -8.19 -9.96
CA GLY A 71 -4.85 -7.61 -10.78
C GLY A 71 -5.67 -6.59 -9.99
N GLY A 72 -6.94 -6.45 -10.38
CA GLY A 72 -7.86 -5.52 -9.73
C GLY A 72 -7.77 -4.09 -10.27
N LYS A 73 -8.21 -3.14 -9.44
CA LYS A 73 -8.30 -1.72 -9.77
C LYS A 73 -7.64 -0.88 -8.69
N VAL A 74 -6.88 0.12 -9.12
CA VAL A 74 -6.36 1.17 -8.24
C VAL A 74 -7.42 2.25 -8.06
N PHE A 75 -7.69 2.59 -6.81
CA PHE A 75 -8.56 3.69 -6.41
C PHE A 75 -7.74 4.79 -5.74
N GLY A 76 -8.30 6.00 -5.68
CA GLY A 76 -7.66 7.16 -5.08
C GLY A 76 -8.56 7.85 -4.07
N ILE A 77 -8.06 8.08 -2.86
CA ILE A 77 -8.70 8.90 -1.83
C ILE A 77 -8.19 10.32 -2.00
N GLU A 78 -9.07 11.26 -2.34
CA GLU A 78 -8.72 12.68 -2.40
C GLU A 78 -8.36 13.20 -1.00
N ARG A 79 -7.23 13.91 -0.92
CA ARG A 79 -6.65 14.45 0.31
C ARG A 79 -6.91 15.96 0.37
N LYS A 80 -6.89 16.52 1.58
CA LYS A 80 -7.20 17.94 1.84
C LYS A 80 -6.31 18.92 1.07
N ASP A 81 -5.12 18.48 0.67
CA ASP A 81 -4.14 19.24 -0.10
C ASP A 81 -4.31 19.06 -1.64
N GLY A 82 -5.37 18.41 -2.09
CA GLY A 82 -5.65 18.12 -3.50
C GLY A 82 -4.85 16.95 -4.07
N ASN A 83 -4.02 16.28 -3.27
CA ASN A 83 -3.34 15.06 -3.70
C ASN A 83 -4.25 13.84 -3.55
N PHE A 84 -3.86 12.73 -4.17
CA PHE A 84 -4.53 11.44 -4.02
C PHE A 84 -3.68 10.45 -3.27
N HIS A 85 -4.32 9.65 -2.42
CA HIS A 85 -3.74 8.46 -1.81
C HIS A 85 -4.28 7.20 -2.49
N CYS A 86 -3.38 6.38 -3.04
CA CYS A 86 -3.77 5.24 -3.85
C CYS A 86 -3.81 3.93 -3.06
N TYR A 87 -4.78 3.07 -3.37
CA TYR A 87 -4.91 1.71 -2.83
C TYR A 87 -5.45 0.76 -3.90
N ASN A 88 -5.40 -0.57 -3.65
CA ASN A 88 -5.83 -1.57 -4.63
C ASN A 88 -7.06 -2.35 -4.16
N VAL A 89 -7.94 -2.67 -5.10
CA VAL A 89 -9.15 -3.47 -4.88
C VAL A 89 -9.15 -4.67 -5.81
N VAL A 90 -9.15 -5.88 -5.25
CA VAL A 90 -9.13 -7.16 -5.99
C VAL A 90 -10.40 -7.96 -5.68
N GLY A 91 -11.38 -7.90 -6.59
CA GLY A 91 -12.72 -8.42 -6.32
C GLY A 91 -13.37 -7.62 -5.20
N GLU A 92 -13.78 -8.29 -4.12
CA GLU A 92 -14.34 -7.66 -2.91
C GLU A 92 -13.26 -7.32 -1.85
N ARG A 93 -11.98 -7.61 -2.14
CA ARG A 93 -10.87 -7.36 -1.21
C ARG A 93 -10.32 -5.96 -1.42
N VAL A 94 -10.53 -5.09 -0.45
CA VAL A 94 -9.89 -3.77 -0.38
C VAL A 94 -8.67 -3.89 0.52
N PHE A 95 -7.50 -3.51 0.02
CA PHE A 95 -6.30 -3.40 0.85
C PHE A 95 -5.42 -2.24 0.44
N ASP A 96 -4.83 -1.60 1.45
CA ASP A 96 -3.91 -0.49 1.27
C ASP A 96 -2.64 -0.77 2.07
N LEU A 97 -1.63 -1.29 1.37
CA LEU A 97 -0.33 -1.65 1.95
C LEU A 97 0.42 -0.44 2.54
N THR A 98 -0.06 0.78 2.30
CA THR A 98 0.60 2.02 2.70
C THR A 98 -0.25 2.89 3.64
N SER A 99 -1.34 2.35 4.18
CA SER A 99 -2.23 3.11 5.07
C SER A 99 -1.56 3.50 6.40
N GLU A 100 -0.53 2.75 6.82
CA GLU A 100 0.26 3.04 8.04
C GLU A 100 0.82 4.47 8.05
N GLN A 101 0.98 5.10 6.88
CA GLN A 101 1.54 6.45 6.80
C GLN A 101 0.69 7.53 7.47
N PHE A 102 -0.60 7.24 7.71
CA PHE A 102 -1.53 8.18 8.33
C PHE A 102 -1.77 7.92 9.83
N GLY A 103 -1.10 6.93 10.42
CA GLY A 103 -1.26 6.59 11.83
C GLY A 103 -2.72 6.29 12.19
N ASP A 104 -3.30 7.08 13.08
CA ASP A 104 -4.67 6.92 13.58
C ASP A 104 -5.75 7.56 12.67
N GLU A 105 -5.36 8.22 11.58
CA GLU A 105 -6.33 8.80 10.65
C GLU A 105 -7.16 7.71 9.96
N LYS A 106 -8.49 7.82 10.06
CA LYS A 106 -9.40 6.94 9.35
C LYS A 106 -9.63 7.44 7.93
N LEU A 107 -9.12 6.67 6.98
CA LEU A 107 -9.41 6.84 5.55
C LEU A 107 -10.78 6.27 5.20
N ILE A 108 -11.44 6.89 4.22
CA ILE A 108 -12.71 6.42 3.66
C ILE A 108 -12.40 5.71 2.35
N TYR A 109 -12.60 4.40 2.34
CA TYR A 109 -12.44 3.55 1.15
C TYR A 109 -13.80 3.37 0.46
N GLU A 110 -13.77 3.23 -0.86
CA GLU A 110 -14.94 3.01 -1.72
C GLU A 110 -15.23 1.52 -1.93
#